data_AF-A0A931T0L8-F1
#
_entry.id   AF-A0A931T0L8-F1
#
_cell.length_a   1.000
_cell.length_b   1.000
_cell.length_c   1.000
_cell.angle_alpha   90.00
_cell.angle_beta   90.00
_cell.angle_gamma   90.00
#
_symmetry.space_group_name_H-M   'P 1'
#
loop_
_entity.id
_entity.type
_entity.pdbx_description
1 polymer ?
#
loop_
_entity_poly.entity_id
_entity_poly.type
_entity_poly.pdbx_seq_one_letter_code
_entity_poly.pdbx_strand_id
1 'polypeptide(L)' 'VQASEPGVWALHCHILSHAESARGMHGMVTAVIVQK' A
#
# COMPACT_ATOMS: atom_id res chain seq x y z
N VAL A 1 -2.98 6.56 13.96
CA VAL A 1 -3.59 5.34 13.39
C VAL A 1 -2.83 4.13 13.94
N GLN A 2 -3.52 3.05 14.30
CA GLN A 2 -2.93 1.79 14.77
C GLN A 2 -3.33 0.65 13.82
N ALA A 3 -2.35 -0.12 13.36
CA ALA A 3 -2.57 -1.27 12.49
C ALA A 3 -2.54 -2.57 13.33
N SER A 4 -3.69 -2.93 13.89
CA SER A 4 -3.82 -4.08 14.81
C SER A 4 -4.37 -5.35 14.16
N GLU A 5 -4.94 -5.25 12.95
CA GLU A 5 -5.48 -6.41 12.23
C GLU A 5 -4.37 -7.13 11.47
N PRO A 6 -4.03 -8.40 11.81
CA PRO A 6 -3.00 -9.16 11.12
C PRO A 6 -3.32 -9.32 9.63
N GLY A 7 -2.31 -9.15 8.78
CA GLY A 7 -2.49 -9.25 7.33
C GLY A 7 -1.49 -8.43 6.54
N VAL A 8 -1.69 -8.42 5.22
CA VAL A 8 -0.93 -7.57 4.29
C VAL A 8 -1.86 -6.48 3.79
N TRP A 9 -1.49 -5.23 4.06
CA TRP A 9 -2.30 -4.05 3.75
C TRP A 9 -1.58 -3.16 2.75
N ALA A 10 -2.30 -2.67 1.76
CA ALA A 10 -1.76 -1.67 0.83
C ALA A 10 -1.73 -0.31 1.51
N LEU A 11 -0.55 0.31 1.55
CA LEU A 11 -0.41 1.72 1.90
C LEU A 11 0.05 2.47 0.64
N HIS A 12 -0.81 3.34 0.12
CA HIS A 12 -0.52 4.08 -1.10
C HIS A 12 -1.12 5.48 -1.07
N CYS A 13 -0.66 6.33 -1.99
CA CYS A 13 -1.30 7.62 -2.23
C CYS A 13 -2.65 7.42 -2.94
N HIS A 14 -3.64 8.25 -2.61
CA HIS A 14 -4.94 8.24 -3.29
C HIS A 14 -4.92 8.87 -4.69
N ILE A 15 -3.84 9.56 -5.08
CA ILE A 15 -3.63 9.98 -6.47
C ILE A 15 -3.10 8.78 -7.24
N LEU A 16 -3.93 8.21 -8.12
CA LEU A 16 -3.64 6.93 -8.79
C LEU A 16 -2.31 6.94 -9.54
N SER A 17 -2.01 8.00 -10.30
CA SER A 17 -0.77 8.12 -11.07
C SER A 17 0.50 8.20 -10.21
N HIS A 18 0.38 8.42 -8.90
CA HIS A 18 1.51 8.35 -7.98
C HIS A 18 1.80 6.93 -7.48
N ALA A 19 0.84 6.01 -7.60
CA ALA A 19 0.89 4.65 -7.08
C ALA A 19 0.86 3.56 -8.18
N GLU A 20 0.31 3.85 -9.36
CA GLU A 20 0.06 2.87 -10.41
C GLU A 20 0.16 3.47 -11.83
N SER A 21 0.60 2.62 -12.76
CA SER A 21 0.46 2.82 -14.21
C SER A 21 0.05 1.53 -14.90
N ALA A 22 -0.15 1.58 -16.23
CA ALA A 22 -0.38 0.40 -17.05
C ALA A 22 0.75 -0.66 -16.98
N ARG A 23 1.92 -0.32 -16.41
CA ARG A 23 3.05 -1.25 -16.19
C ARG A 23 3.05 -1.88 -14.80
N GLY A 24 2.06 -1.54 -13.95
CA GLY A 24 1.94 -2.00 -12.58
C GLY A 24 2.18 -0.91 -11.54
N MET A 25 2.24 -1.35 -10.28
CA MET A 25 2.40 -0.50 -9.09
C MET A 25 3.80 0.11 -9.03
N HIS A 26 3.89 1.42 -8.74
CA HIS A 26 5.16 2.14 -8.62
C HIS A 26 5.04 3.37 -7.71
N GLY A 27 6.18 3.95 -7.31
CA GLY A 27 6.20 5.24 -6.60
C GLY A 27 5.67 5.14 -5.17
N MET A 28 4.60 5.87 -4.85
CA MET A 28 4.01 5.98 -3.51
C MET A 28 3.04 4.84 -3.21
N VAL A 29 3.59 3.63 -3.12
CA VAL A 29 2.89 2.40 -2.76
C VAL A 29 3.85 1.48 -2.03
N THR A 30 3.38 0.85 -0.95
CA THR A 30 4.09 -0.20 -0.23
C THR A 30 3.11 -1.17 0.42
N ALA A 31 3.62 -2.34 0.82
CA ALA A 31 2.90 -3.31 1.62
C ALA A 31 3.24 -3.11 3.11
N VAL A 32 2.22 -3.03 3.95
CA VAL A 32 2.35 -3.08 5.41
C VAL A 32 2.00 -4.48 5.86
N ILE A 33 2.95 -5.16 6.49
CA ILE A 33 2.76 -6.53 7.00
C ILE A 33 2.56 -6.43 8.52
N VAL A 34 1.37 -6.80 8.97
CA VAL A 34 1.03 -6.88 10.40
C VAL A 34 1.05 -8.35 10.82
N GLN A 35 1.95 -8.68 11.74
CA GLN A 35 2.10 -10.02 12.31
C GLN A 35 1.49 -10.04 13.73
N LYS A 36 1.13 -11.23 14.21
CA LYS A 36 0.66 -11.44 15.58
C LYS A 36 1.82 -11.38 16.57
#